data_AF-A0A7C4DX76-F1
#
_entry.id   AF-A0A7C4DX76-F1
#
_cell.length_a   1.000
_cell.length_b   1.000
_cell.length_c   1.000
_cell.angle_alpha   90.00
_cell.angle_beta   90.00
_cell.angle_gamma   90.00
#
_symmetry.space_group_name_H-M   'P 1'
#
loop_
_entity.id
_entity.type
_entity.pdbx_description
1 polymer ?
#
loop_
_entity_poly.entity_id
_entity_poly.type
_entity_poly.pdbx_seq_one_letter_code
_entity_poly.pdbx_strand_id
1 'polypeptide(L)' 'MGCEDYLSLREKYVMKGVALFHPIVVEKGENAVLYDVNGRSYIDFTCGIGVT' A
#
# COMPACT_ATOMS: atom_id res chain seq x y z
N MET A 1 -5.17 12.81 -6.40
CA MET A 1 -5.37 11.46 -6.94
C MET A 1 -5.46 10.54 -5.74
N GLY A 2 -6.57 9.82 -5.61
CA GLY A 2 -6.85 8.97 -4.45
C GLY A 2 -6.31 7.55 -4.62
N CYS A 3 -6.40 6.75 -3.57
CA CYS A 3 -5.98 5.34 -3.60
C CYS A 3 -6.69 4.54 -4.70
N GLU A 4 -7.98 4.80 -4.94
CA GLU A 4 -8.81 4.15 -5.96
C GLU A 4 -8.29 4.39 -7.38
N ASP A 5 -7.79 5.59 -7.66
CA ASP A 5 -7.22 5.97 -8.95
C ASP A 5 -5.96 5.12 -9.25
N TYR A 6 -5.08 4.95 -8.25
CA TYR A 6 -3.86 4.16 -8.38
C TYR A 6 -4.13 2.66 -8.49
N LEU A 7 -5.14 2.14 -7.78
CA LEU A 7 -5.55 0.74 -7.92
C LEU A 7 -6.10 0.46 -9.33
N SER A 8 -6.85 1.41 -9.90
CA SER A 8 -7.34 1.32 -11.29
C SER A 8 -6.19 1.30 -12.31
N LEU A 9 -5.15 2.12 -12.10
CA LEU A 9 -3.95 2.06 -12.93
C LEU A 9 -3.21 0.74 -12.77
N ARG A 10 -3.09 0.23 -11.53
CA ARG A 10 -2.48 -1.07 -11.27
C ARG A 10 -3.17 -2.18 -12.06
N GLU A 11 -4.50 -2.23 -12.07
CA GLU A 11 -5.25 -3.24 -12.84
C GLU A 11 -4.94 -3.20 -14.34
N LYS A 12 -4.72 -2.00 -14.89
CA LYS A 12 -4.42 -1.80 -16.30
C LYS A 12 -2.97 -2.16 -16.67
N TYR A 13 -2.02 -1.86 -15.79
CA TYR A 13 -0.59 -1.90 -16.13
C TYR A 13 0.22 -3.00 -15.42
N VAL A 14 -0.30 -3.62 -14.36
CA VAL A 14 0.38 -4.66 -13.59
C VAL A 14 -0.29 -6.00 -13.82
N MET A 15 0.50 -7.02 -14.13
CA MET A 15 0.00 -8.37 -14.33
C MET A 15 -0.61 -8.97 -13.06
N LYS A 16 -1.68 -9.75 -13.20
CA LYS A 16 -2.41 -10.37 -12.08
C LYS A 16 -1.59 -11.38 -11.25
N GLY A 17 -0.46 -11.86 -11.78
CA GLY A 17 0.46 -12.73 -11.05
C GLY A 17 1.19 -12.05 -9.89
N VAL A 18 1.22 -10.71 -9.85
CA VAL A 18 1.77 -9.96 -8.73
C VAL A 18 0.67 -9.75 -7.69
N ALA A 19 0.62 -10.64 -6.70
CA ALA A 19 -0.34 -10.57 -5.61
C ALA A 19 -0.29 -9.22 -4.87
N LEU A 20 -1.46 -8.71 -4.49
CA LEU A 20 -1.61 -7.52 -3.66
C LEU A 20 -2.43 -7.92 -2.44
N PHE A 21 -1.78 -7.96 -1.27
CA PHE A 21 -2.44 -8.38 -0.03
C PHE A 21 -3.36 -7.29 0.55
N HIS A 22 -2.88 -6.05 0.58
CA HIS A 22 -3.62 -4.91 1.09
C HIS A 22 -3.86 -3.91 -0.04
N PRO A 23 -5.13 -3.57 -0.39
CA PRO A 23 -5.45 -2.61 -1.45
C PRO A 23 -5.29 -1.16 -0.95
N ILE A 24 -4.09 -0.83 -0.48
CA ILE A 24 -3.71 0.50 -0.01
C ILE A 24 -2.48 0.98 -0.79
N VAL A 25 -2.35 2.29 -0.95
CA VAL A 25 -1.19 2.92 -1.58
C VAL A 25 -0.51 3.81 -0.56
N VAL A 26 0.65 3.36 -0.09
CA VAL A 26 1.45 4.04 0.94
C VAL A 26 2.22 5.20 0.30
N GLU A 27 2.14 6.37 0.92
CA GLU A 27 2.89 7.57 0.54
C GLU A 27 4.13 7.79 1.42
N LYS A 28 3.99 7.58 2.74
CA LYS A 28 5.08 7.74 3.72
C LYS A 28 5.03 6.62 4.76
N GLY A 29 6.20 6.20 5.25
CA GLY A 29 6.32 5.37 6.45
C GLY A 29 7.34 5.96 7.43
N GLU A 30 7.08 5.83 8.73
CA GLU A 30 8.01 6.22 9.79
C GLU A 30 7.85 5.29 11.01
N ASN A 31 8.94 4.60 11.38
CA ASN A 31 8.91 3.53 12.38
C ASN A 31 7.80 2.50 12.06
N ALA A 32 6.89 2.23 13.00
CA ALA A 32 5.77 1.32 12.80
C ALA A 32 4.51 1.99 12.23
N VAL A 33 4.60 3.22 11.69
CA VAL A 33 3.42 3.94 11.17
C VAL A 33 3.55 4.16 9.66
N LEU A 34 2.50 3.82 8.92
CA LEU A 34 2.35 4.10 7.48
C LEU A 34 1.26 5.13 7.26
N TYR A 35 1.42 5.95 6.24
CA TYR A 35 0.45 6.95 5.78
C TYR A 35 0.11 6.66 4.32
N ASP A 36 -1.19 6.50 4.00
CA ASP A 36 -1.64 6.36 2.62
C ASP A 36 -1.76 7.72 1.91
N VAL A 37 -1.91 7.68 0.58
CA VAL A 37 -2.11 8.88 -0.27
C VAL A 37 -3.38 9.68 0.05
N ASN A 38 -4.30 9.14 0.85
CA ASN A 38 -5.49 9.83 1.32
C ASN A 38 -5.30 10.45 2.72
N GLY A 39 -4.12 10.32 3.31
CA GLY A 39 -3.80 10.83 4.65
C GLY A 39 -4.24 9.93 5.81
N ARG A 40 -4.70 8.70 5.56
CA ARG A 40 -4.98 7.74 6.64
C ARG A 40 -3.69 7.15 7.17
N SER A 41 -3.63 6.95 8.50
CA SER A 41 -2.49 6.32 9.17
C SER A 41 -2.83 4.89 9.59
N TYR A 42 -1.82 4.02 9.55
CA TYR A 42 -1.89 2.60 9.86
C TYR A 42 -0.70 2.20 10.72
N ILE A 43 -0.87 1.24 11.61
CA ILE A 43 0.24 0.62 12.33
C ILE A 43 0.71 -0.60 11.53
N ASP A 44 1.99 -0.64 11.15
CA ASP A 44 2.58 -1.73 10.37
C ASP A 44 3.06 -2.86 11.28
N PHE A 45 2.29 -3.94 11.31
CA PHE A 45 2.64 -5.20 12.00
C PHE A 45 3.27 -6.22 11.05
N THR A 46 3.42 -5.89 9.78
CA THR A 46 4.01 -6.77 8.76
C THR A 46 5.49 -6.50 8.56
N CYS A 47 5.99 -5.31 8.93
CA CYS A 47 7.37 -4.86 8.69
C CYS A 47 7.84 -5.12 7.25
N GLY A 48 6.92 -5.06 6.27
CA GLY A 48 7.21 -5.28 4.86
C GLY A 48 7.73 -6.67 4.47
N ILE A 49 7.36 -7.75 5.21
CA ILE A 49 7.59 -9.22 5.00
C ILE A 49 8.00 -9.93 6.31
N GLY A 50 8.06 -9.21 7.44
CA GLY A 50 8.03 -9.82 8.77
C GLY A 50 9.35 -10.47 9.17
N VAL A 51 10.48 -9.95 8.67
CA VAL A 51 11.78 -10.36 9.18
C VAL A 51 11.95 -9.72 10.55
N THR A 52 11.89 -10.55 11.59
CA THR A 52 12.13 -10.19 13.00
C THR A 52 13.50 -10.69 13.44
#